data_AF-A0AB73T7W5-F1
#
_entry.id   AF-A0AB73T7W5-F1
#
_cell.length_a   1.000
_cell.length_b   1.000
_cell.length_c   1.000
_cell.angle_alpha   90.00
_cell.angle_beta   90.00
_cell.angle_gamma   90.00
#
_symmetry.space_group_name_H-M   'P 1'
#
loop_
_entity.id
_entity.type
_entity.pdbx_description
1 polymer ?
#
loop_
_entity_poly.entity_id
_entity_poly.type
_entity_poly.pdbx_seq_one_letter_code
_entity_poly.pdbx_strand_id
1 'polypeptide(L)'
;MIGIRLYVNGKKGAANNIKMKNHIKVGGKLLQTTKSYNQLKQKQKDKIAQWMYEETRKFHEQTGEFPTAKTDDAVIAAVYDHIEAADIWIPYGEIASRYQGKRAKICERIQKEDTLRKHPPDTVIFMNMCMVCRGNEVLALDKVNNTYTGTTFPGGHVETR
;
A
#
# COMPACT_ATOMS: atom_id res chain seq x y z
N MET A 1 38.02 2.11 49.48
CA MET A 1 37.83 1.88 48.03
C MET A 1 36.72 2.79 47.54
N ILE A 2 37.08 3.85 46.82
CA ILE A 2 36.14 4.81 46.20
C ILE A 2 36.60 4.94 44.74
N GLY A 3 35.69 4.67 43.81
CA GLY A 3 35.98 4.57 42.38
C GLY A 3 36.24 5.92 41.72
N ILE A 4 37.18 5.95 40.78
CA ILE A 4 37.36 7.05 39.85
C ILE A 4 37.19 6.49 38.43
N ARG A 5 36.15 6.97 37.76
CA ARG A 5 35.81 6.71 36.37
C ARG A 5 36.68 7.60 35.50
N LEU A 6 37.68 7.03 34.81
CA LEU A 6 38.49 7.76 33.85
C LEU A 6 37.64 8.10 32.61
N TYR A 7 37.48 9.40 32.37
CA TYR A 7 37.00 9.94 31.10
C TYR A 7 38.14 9.91 30.08
N VAL A 8 37.90 9.34 28.90
CA VAL A 8 38.77 9.56 27.73
C VAL A 8 38.01 10.38 26.70
N ASN A 9 38.56 11.56 26.43
CA ASN A 9 38.17 12.53 25.41
C ASN A 9 38.26 11.93 24.00
N GLY A 10 37.13 11.85 23.30
CA GLY A 10 37.05 11.57 21.87
C GLY A 10 36.61 12.83 21.11
N LYS A 11 37.56 13.44 20.41
CA LYS A 11 37.48 14.73 19.70
C LYS A 11 36.24 14.86 18.79
N LYS A 12 35.56 16.02 18.87
CA LYS A 12 34.66 16.52 17.82
C LYS A 12 35.49 16.74 16.54
N GLY A 13 35.41 15.80 15.61
CA GLY A 13 35.87 15.99 14.24
C GLY A 13 34.91 16.92 13.51
N ALA A 14 35.41 18.07 13.07
CA ALA A 14 34.71 18.95 12.15
C ALA A 14 34.29 18.15 10.91
N ALA A 15 32.99 18.07 10.64
CA ALA A 15 32.48 17.52 9.40
C ALA A 15 32.89 18.45 8.26
N ASN A 16 33.99 18.12 7.61
CA ASN A 16 34.39 18.73 6.35
C ASN A 16 33.24 18.56 5.34
N ASN A 17 32.64 19.66 4.92
CA ASN A 17 31.67 19.70 3.83
C ASN A 17 32.42 19.42 2.51
N ILE A 18 32.66 18.14 2.24
CA ILE A 18 33.12 17.68 0.94
C ILE A 18 31.91 17.83 0.00
N LYS A 19 31.91 18.90 -0.81
CA LYS A 19 31.03 19.00 -1.99
C LYS A 19 31.28 17.78 -2.87
N MET A 20 30.43 16.76 -2.74
CA MET A 20 30.48 15.57 -3.57
C MET A 20 30.21 15.96 -5.04
N LYS A 21 31.12 15.56 -5.93
CA LYS A 21 30.93 15.71 -7.38
C LYS A 21 29.94 14.64 -7.80
N ASN A 22 28.67 15.03 -7.96
CA ASN A 22 27.59 14.08 -8.20
C ASN A 22 27.46 13.70 -9.68
N HIS A 23 28.56 13.55 -10.44
CA HIS A 23 28.50 13.33 -11.90
C HIS A 23 29.51 12.27 -12.33
N ILE A 24 29.05 11.19 -12.96
CA ILE A 24 29.90 10.21 -13.66
C ILE A 24 29.61 10.34 -15.17
N LYS A 25 30.67 10.36 -15.98
CA LYS A 25 30.55 10.27 -17.44
C LYS A 25 30.52 8.79 -17.82
N VAL A 26 29.39 8.30 -18.32
CA VAL A 26 29.31 6.99 -18.98
C VAL A 26 28.74 7.23 -20.38
N GLY A 27 29.46 6.77 -21.41
CA GLY A 27 28.99 6.84 -22.80
C GLY A 27 28.68 8.25 -23.33
N GLY A 28 29.40 9.29 -22.89
CA GLY A 28 29.22 10.66 -23.37
C GLY A 28 28.05 11.45 -22.75
N LYS A 29 27.25 10.85 -21.86
CA LYS A 29 26.18 11.53 -21.11
C LYS A 29 26.64 11.84 -19.67
N LEU A 30 26.31 13.03 -19.17
CA LEU A 30 26.52 13.41 -17.75
C LEU A 30 25.44 12.74 -16.90
N LEU A 31 25.80 11.75 -16.08
CA LEU A 31 24.86 11.07 -15.18
C LEU A 31 25.03 11.59 -13.76
N GLN A 32 23.95 12.10 -13.17
CA GLN A 32 23.97 12.52 -11.77
C GLN A 32 23.94 11.30 -10.84
N THR A 33 24.99 11.09 -10.03
CA THR A 33 25.05 9.96 -9.08
C THR A 33 24.08 10.08 -7.91
N THR A 34 23.54 11.28 -7.67
CA THR A 34 22.62 11.59 -6.57
C THR A 34 21.25 12.04 -7.08
N LYS A 35 20.79 11.51 -8.22
CA LYS A 35 19.48 11.90 -8.75
C LYS A 35 18.39 11.45 -7.79
N SER A 36 17.71 12.40 -7.18
CA SER A 36 16.61 12.12 -6.25
C SER A 36 15.34 11.78 -7.02
N TYR A 37 14.52 10.88 -6.48
CA TYR A 37 13.20 10.55 -7.02
C TYR A 37 12.34 11.80 -7.20
N ASN A 38 12.50 12.80 -6.35
CA ASN A 38 11.75 14.05 -6.43
C ASN A 38 12.03 14.82 -7.74
N GLN A 39 13.21 14.64 -8.34
CA GLN A 39 13.64 15.29 -9.58
C GLN A 39 13.12 14.56 -10.83
N LEU A 40 12.44 13.41 -10.70
CA LEU A 40 11.79 12.75 -11.82
C LEU A 40 10.55 13.53 -12.28
N LYS A 41 10.28 13.46 -13.60
CA LYS A 41 9.04 13.98 -14.18
C LYS A 41 7.85 13.22 -13.57
N GLN A 42 6.71 13.89 -13.40
CA GLN A 42 5.53 13.25 -12.79
C GLN A 42 5.12 11.96 -13.50
N LYS A 43 5.08 11.97 -14.84
CA LYS A 43 4.81 10.76 -15.65
C LYS A 43 5.76 9.59 -15.36
N GLN A 44 7.03 9.86 -15.05
CA GLN A 44 8.00 8.81 -14.67
C GLN A 44 7.72 8.27 -13.28
N LYS A 45 7.39 9.15 -12.32
CA LYS A 45 6.98 8.76 -10.96
C LYS A 45 5.74 7.88 -10.99
N ASP A 46 4.77 8.23 -11.82
CA ASP A 46 3.51 7.49 -11.97
C ASP A 46 3.79 6.09 -12.55
N LYS A 47 4.64 5.99 -13.58
CA LYS A 47 5.07 4.68 -14.11
C LYS A 47 5.78 3.83 -13.05
N ILE A 48 6.73 4.41 -12.31
CA ILE A 48 7.44 3.68 -11.25
C ILE A 48 6.48 3.24 -10.15
N ALA A 49 5.52 4.08 -9.77
CA ALA A 49 4.51 3.73 -8.78
C ALA A 49 3.60 2.59 -9.26
N GLN A 50 3.27 2.59 -10.56
CA GLN A 50 2.51 1.52 -11.18
C GLN A 50 3.30 0.20 -11.18
N TRP A 51 4.56 0.20 -11.61
CA TRP A 51 5.42 -0.99 -11.58
C TRP A 51 5.65 -1.52 -10.17
N MET A 52 5.83 -0.64 -9.18
CA MET A 52 5.90 -1.05 -7.77
C MET A 52 4.67 -1.86 -7.37
N TYR A 53 3.48 -1.40 -7.73
CA TYR A 53 2.24 -2.13 -7.43
C TYR A 53 2.15 -3.45 -8.21
N GLU A 54 2.46 -3.45 -9.50
CA GLU A 54 2.39 -4.64 -10.36
C GLU A 54 3.35 -5.75 -9.90
N GLU A 55 4.60 -5.41 -9.61
CA GLU A 55 5.60 -6.39 -9.16
C GLU A 55 5.32 -6.87 -7.73
N THR A 56 4.80 -6.02 -6.82
CA THR A 56 4.32 -6.49 -5.50
C THR A 56 3.16 -7.46 -5.65
N ARG A 57 2.20 -7.16 -6.52
CA ARG A 57 1.05 -8.02 -6.80
C ARG A 57 1.50 -9.35 -7.36
N LYS A 58 2.39 -9.34 -8.36
CA LYS A 58 2.95 -10.54 -8.97
C LYS A 58 3.71 -11.39 -7.95
N PHE A 59 4.53 -10.76 -7.10
CA PHE A 59 5.20 -11.47 -6.00
C PHE A 59 4.20 -12.13 -5.06
N HIS A 60 3.13 -11.42 -4.69
CA HIS A 60 2.08 -11.96 -3.83
C HIS A 60 1.35 -13.14 -4.47
N GLU A 61 0.99 -13.03 -5.76
CA GLU A 61 0.32 -14.08 -6.51
C GLU A 61 1.20 -15.34 -6.68
N GLN A 62 2.52 -15.18 -6.79
CA GLN A 62 3.47 -16.28 -6.96
C GLN A 62 3.85 -16.99 -5.65
N THR A 63 4.02 -16.23 -4.57
CA THR A 63 4.51 -16.76 -3.28
C THR A 63 3.39 -17.03 -2.28
N GLY A 64 2.23 -16.40 -2.45
CA GLY A 64 1.14 -16.39 -1.46
C GLY A 64 1.38 -15.43 -0.28
N GLU A 65 2.55 -14.78 -0.21
CA GLU A 65 2.94 -13.90 0.90
C GLU A 65 3.16 -12.46 0.42
N PHE A 66 3.08 -11.49 1.33
CA PHE A 66 3.44 -10.10 1.02
C PHE A 66 4.95 -9.86 1.22
N PRO A 67 5.59 -9.02 0.41
CA PRO A 67 7.01 -8.69 0.60
C PRO A 67 7.28 -8.10 1.99
N THR A 68 8.35 -8.58 2.63
CA THR A 68 8.84 -8.08 3.92
C THR A 68 10.17 -7.34 3.72
N ALA A 69 10.74 -6.76 4.78
CA ALA A 69 12.03 -6.05 4.67
C ALA A 69 13.23 -6.93 4.28
N LYS A 70 13.04 -8.26 4.26
CA LYS A 70 14.05 -9.22 3.85
C LYS A 70 13.84 -9.72 2.42
N THR A 71 12.61 -9.64 1.92
CA THR A 71 12.19 -10.21 0.63
C THR A 71 11.77 -9.15 -0.38
N ASP A 72 11.75 -7.88 0.01
CA ASP A 72 11.42 -6.76 -0.86
C ASP A 72 12.47 -6.51 -1.94
N ASP A 73 13.73 -6.94 -1.75
CA ASP A 73 14.78 -6.78 -2.74
C ASP A 73 14.42 -7.44 -4.09
N ALA A 74 13.76 -8.60 -4.08
CA ALA A 74 13.32 -9.26 -5.32
C ALA A 74 12.29 -8.42 -6.09
N VAL A 75 11.38 -7.74 -5.38
CA VAL A 75 10.40 -6.83 -6.01
C VAL A 75 11.09 -5.57 -6.51
N ILE A 76 12.00 -5.00 -5.71
CA ILE A 76 12.73 -3.79 -6.08
C ILE A 76 13.60 -4.04 -7.33
N ALA A 77 14.27 -5.19 -7.40
CA ALA A 77 15.05 -5.61 -8.57
C ALA A 77 14.18 -5.67 -9.84
N ALA A 78 13.02 -6.33 -9.78
CA ALA A 78 12.11 -6.40 -10.92
C ALA A 78 11.57 -5.02 -11.34
N VAL A 79 11.24 -4.14 -10.38
CA VAL A 79 10.86 -2.75 -10.68
C VAL A 79 12.01 -2.00 -11.35
N TYR A 80 13.25 -2.28 -10.95
CA TYR A 80 14.43 -1.65 -11.52
C TYR A 80 14.69 -2.08 -12.96
N ASP A 81 14.41 -3.35 -13.31
CA ASP A 81 14.47 -3.82 -14.70
C ASP A 81 13.53 -3.01 -15.62
N HIS A 82 12.31 -2.70 -15.16
CA HIS A 82 11.38 -1.82 -15.90
C HIS A 82 11.90 -0.39 -16.04
N ILE A 83 12.58 0.12 -15.02
CA ILE A 83 13.19 1.46 -15.01
C ILE A 83 14.33 1.55 -16.03
N GLU A 84 15.20 0.55 -16.07
CA GLU A 84 16.29 0.46 -17.05
C GLU A 84 15.75 0.31 -18.48
N ALA A 85 14.75 -0.56 -18.67
CA ALA A 85 14.09 -0.74 -19.97
C ALA A 85 13.43 0.55 -20.49
N ALA A 86 13.03 1.46 -19.59
CA ALA A 86 12.45 2.76 -19.94
C ALA A 86 13.49 3.90 -20.07
N ASP A 87 14.79 3.59 -19.99
CA ASP A 87 15.92 4.56 -20.01
C ASP A 87 15.76 5.67 -18.96
N ILE A 88 15.23 5.33 -17.77
CA ILE A 88 15.05 6.25 -16.66
C ILE A 88 16.24 6.13 -15.72
N TRP A 89 17.18 7.09 -15.79
CA TRP A 89 18.26 7.13 -14.81
C TRP A 89 17.75 7.47 -13.39
N ILE A 90 17.98 6.61 -12.41
CA ILE A 90 17.77 6.85 -10.97
C ILE A 90 18.54 5.81 -10.14
N PRO A 91 19.19 6.14 -9.01
CA PRO A 91 19.91 5.15 -8.20
C PRO A 91 18.98 4.11 -7.57
N TYR A 92 19.43 2.86 -7.52
CA TYR A 92 18.70 1.73 -6.90
C TYR A 92 18.25 2.02 -5.46
N GLY A 93 19.16 2.54 -4.61
CA GLY A 93 18.86 2.82 -3.20
C GLY A 93 17.73 3.85 -3.00
N GLU A 94 17.54 4.76 -3.95
CA GLU A 94 16.42 5.72 -3.93
C GLU A 94 15.10 5.01 -4.24
N ILE A 95 15.09 4.07 -5.18
CA ILE A 95 13.90 3.23 -5.47
C ILE A 95 13.59 2.32 -4.28
N ALA A 96 14.60 1.67 -3.69
CA ALA A 96 14.45 0.82 -2.52
C ALA A 96 13.80 1.58 -1.35
N SER A 97 14.34 2.75 -1.02
CA SER A 97 13.82 3.62 0.04
C SER A 97 12.38 4.05 -0.22
N ARG A 98 12.05 4.36 -1.48
CA ARG A 98 10.69 4.75 -1.90
C ARG A 98 9.70 3.60 -1.81
N TYR A 99 10.12 2.41 -2.24
CA TYR A 99 9.31 1.21 -2.15
C TYR A 99 9.03 0.84 -0.69
N GLN A 100 10.06 0.79 0.15
CA GLN A 100 9.94 0.47 1.57
C GLN A 100 8.94 1.39 2.29
N GLY A 101 8.98 2.70 2.01
CA GLY A 101 8.02 3.66 2.57
C GLY A 101 6.58 3.52 2.05
N LYS A 102 6.38 2.89 0.89
CA LYS A 102 5.05 2.66 0.28
C LYS A 102 4.53 1.23 0.44
N ARG A 103 5.40 0.27 0.77
CA ARG A 103 5.10 -1.16 0.76
C ARG A 103 3.83 -1.50 1.53
N ALA A 104 3.69 -0.99 2.75
CA ALA A 104 2.50 -1.25 3.57
C ALA A 104 1.20 -0.85 2.85
N LYS A 105 1.14 0.37 2.29
CA LYS A 105 -0.04 0.85 1.55
C LYS A 105 -0.33 0.05 0.29
N ILE A 106 0.72 -0.41 -0.41
CA ILE A 106 0.58 -1.26 -1.60
C ILE A 106 0.00 -2.63 -1.19
N CYS A 107 0.55 -3.26 -0.15
CA CYS A 107 0.06 -4.54 0.37
C CYS A 107 -1.38 -4.43 0.88
N GLU A 108 -1.72 -3.39 1.65
CA GLU A 108 -3.09 -3.12 2.12
C GLU A 108 -4.08 -3.02 0.96
N ARG A 109 -3.69 -2.30 -0.12
CA ARG A 109 -4.53 -2.17 -1.31
C ARG A 109 -4.75 -3.53 -1.99
N ILE A 110 -3.69 -4.31 -2.19
CA ILE A 110 -3.79 -5.64 -2.80
C ILE A 110 -4.67 -6.55 -1.95
N GLN A 111 -4.46 -6.58 -0.63
CA GLN A 111 -5.27 -7.36 0.29
C GLN A 111 -6.76 -6.98 0.21
N LYS A 112 -7.07 -5.67 0.18
CA LYS A 112 -8.45 -5.20 0.03
C LYS A 112 -9.07 -5.66 -1.29
N GLU A 113 -8.33 -5.55 -2.38
CA GLU A 113 -8.79 -6.00 -3.71
C GLU A 113 -9.00 -7.52 -3.73
N ASP A 114 -8.15 -8.30 -3.08
CA ASP A 114 -8.32 -9.76 -2.98
C ASP A 114 -9.48 -10.16 -2.07
N THR A 115 -9.71 -9.44 -0.97
CA THR A 115 -10.90 -9.61 -0.13
C THR A 115 -12.17 -9.31 -0.92
N LEU A 116 -12.20 -8.22 -1.70
CA LEU A 116 -13.33 -7.87 -2.57
C LEU A 116 -13.56 -8.89 -3.69
N ARG A 117 -12.50 -9.55 -4.18
CA ARG A 117 -12.63 -10.63 -5.17
C ARG A 117 -13.17 -11.92 -4.56
N LYS A 118 -12.76 -12.26 -3.33
CA LYS A 118 -13.23 -13.47 -2.61
C LYS A 118 -14.65 -13.31 -2.08
N HIS A 119 -14.97 -12.11 -1.60
CA HIS A 119 -16.28 -11.71 -1.13
C HIS A 119 -16.69 -10.49 -1.93
N PRO A 120 -17.17 -10.69 -3.18
CA PRO A 120 -17.84 -9.61 -3.89
C PRO A 120 -18.87 -9.04 -2.93
N PRO A 121 -18.92 -7.70 -2.72
CA PRO A 121 -19.83 -7.11 -1.75
C PRO A 121 -21.20 -7.72 -1.99
N ASP A 122 -21.72 -8.43 -0.98
CA ASP A 122 -23.01 -9.11 -1.08
C ASP A 122 -23.98 -8.12 -1.71
N THR A 123 -24.66 -8.55 -2.77
CA THR A 123 -25.67 -7.74 -3.45
C THR A 123 -26.49 -7.04 -2.39
N VAL A 124 -26.41 -5.71 -2.30
CA VAL A 124 -27.08 -4.98 -1.23
C VAL A 124 -28.57 -5.12 -1.47
N ILE A 125 -29.25 -5.88 -0.61
CA ILE A 125 -30.69 -6.05 -0.66
C ILE A 125 -31.30 -4.93 0.16
N PHE A 126 -31.93 -3.98 -0.54
CA PHE A 126 -32.72 -2.95 0.11
C PHE A 126 -34.06 -3.55 0.54
N MET A 127 -34.40 -3.37 1.81
CA MET A 127 -35.66 -3.80 2.39
C MET A 127 -36.33 -2.62 3.07
N ASN A 128 -37.63 -2.48 2.91
CA ASN A 128 -38.43 -1.52 3.67
C ASN A 128 -39.06 -2.23 4.88
N MET A 129 -39.23 -1.51 5.98
CA MET A 129 -39.98 -1.91 7.17
C MET A 129 -41.02 -0.82 7.47
N CYS A 130 -42.28 -1.22 7.56
CA CYS A 130 -43.40 -0.33 7.82
C CYS A 130 -44.03 -0.65 9.17
N MET A 131 -44.26 0.36 9.99
CA MET A 131 -45.12 0.25 11.17
C MET A 131 -46.54 0.64 10.78
N VAL A 132 -47.49 -0.27 10.97
CA VAL A 132 -48.93 -0.03 10.69
C VAL A 132 -49.66 0.06 12.02
N CYS A 133 -50.33 1.19 12.26
CA CYS A 133 -51.01 1.48 13.52
C CYS A 133 -52.53 1.59 13.34
N ARG A 134 -53.29 1.14 14.35
CA ARG A 134 -54.73 1.42 14.51
C ARG A 134 -54.99 1.86 15.95
N GLY A 135 -55.15 3.16 16.17
CA GLY A 135 -55.23 3.69 17.53
C GLY A 135 -53.95 3.40 18.31
N ASN A 136 -54.06 2.65 19.41
CA ASN A 136 -52.94 2.25 20.26
C ASN A 136 -52.36 0.87 19.91
N GLU A 137 -52.87 0.23 18.85
CA GLU A 137 -52.42 -1.09 18.41
C GLU A 137 -51.45 -0.97 17.22
N VAL A 138 -50.45 -1.85 17.20
CA VAL A 138 -49.48 -1.95 16.10
C VAL A 138 -49.52 -3.35 15.50
N LEU A 139 -49.44 -3.44 14.17
CA LEU A 139 -49.38 -4.72 13.47
C LEU A 139 -47.94 -5.25 13.50
N ALA A 140 -47.77 -6.45 14.05
CA ALA A 140 -46.54 -7.22 13.97
C ALA A 140 -46.84 -8.63 13.44
N LEU A 141 -45.83 -9.25 12.82
CA LEU A 141 -45.87 -10.58 12.23
C LEU A 141 -44.91 -11.50 12.97
N ASP A 142 -45.37 -12.69 13.34
CA ASP A 142 -44.48 -13.75 13.81
C ASP A 142 -43.91 -14.49 12.60
N LYS A 143 -42.63 -14.23 12.31
CA LYS A 143 -41.93 -14.85 11.19
C LYS A 143 -41.25 -16.11 11.68
N VAL A 144 -41.52 -17.22 11.00
CA VAL A 144 -40.82 -18.50 11.22
C VAL A 144 -40.30 -18.99 9.88
N ASN A 145 -38.98 -18.99 9.71
CA ASN A 145 -38.33 -19.63 8.56
C ASN A 145 -36.96 -20.22 8.99
N ASN A 146 -36.27 -20.90 8.07
CA ASN A 146 -34.99 -21.55 8.36
C ASN A 146 -33.86 -20.59 8.82
N THR A 147 -34.05 -19.28 8.69
CA THR A 147 -33.02 -18.25 8.92
C THR A 147 -33.35 -17.26 10.04
N TYR A 148 -34.60 -17.21 10.50
CA TYR A 148 -35.06 -16.30 11.54
C TYR A 148 -36.42 -16.74 12.10
N THR A 149 -36.51 -16.74 13.43
CA THR A 149 -37.75 -16.96 14.17
C THR A 149 -37.94 -15.80 15.14
N GLY A 150 -39.01 -15.02 14.99
CA GLY A 150 -39.31 -13.90 15.88
C GLY A 150 -40.38 -12.96 15.35
N THR A 151 -40.84 -12.06 16.23
CA THR A 151 -41.84 -11.02 15.92
C THR A 151 -41.18 -9.84 15.19
N THR A 152 -41.76 -9.40 14.08
CA THR A 152 -41.21 -8.34 13.23
C THR A 152 -42.30 -7.47 12.60
N PHE A 153 -41.98 -6.22 12.25
CA PHE A 153 -42.91 -5.36 11.52
C PHE A 153 -43.05 -5.81 10.04
N PRO A 154 -44.18 -5.55 9.38
CA PRO A 154 -44.33 -5.86 7.97
C PRO A 154 -43.33 -5.07 7.11
N GLY A 155 -42.79 -5.72 6.09
CA GLY A 155 -41.74 -5.17 5.25
C GLY A 155 -41.51 -6.02 4.00
N GLY A 156 -40.69 -5.54 3.07
CA GLY A 156 -40.48 -6.20 1.79
C GLY A 156 -39.23 -5.72 1.05
N HIS A 157 -38.89 -6.43 -0.03
CA HIS A 157 -37.79 -6.03 -0.92
C HIS A 157 -38.13 -4.73 -1.64
N VAL A 158 -37.16 -3.82 -1.74
CA VAL A 158 -37.26 -2.59 -2.52
C VAL A 158 -36.71 -2.87 -3.91
N GLU A 159 -37.55 -2.68 -4.94
CA GLU A 159 -37.17 -2.84 -6.34
C GLU A 159 -36.20 -1.73 -6.77
N THR A 160 -35.23 -2.08 -7.63
CA THR A 160 -34.35 -1.10 -8.27
C THR A 160 -35.11 -0.38 -9.38
N ARG A 161 -35.04 0.96 -9.38
CA ARG A 161 -35.61 1.82 -10.44
C ARG A 161 -34.71 1.90 -11.66
#